data_AF-G4RZ45-F1
#
_entry.id   AF-G4RZ45-F1
#
_cell.length_a   1.000
_cell.length_b   1.000
_cell.length_c   1.000
_cell.angle_alpha   90.00
_cell.angle_beta   90.00
_cell.angle_gamma   90.00
#
_symmetry.space_group_name_H-M   'P 1'
#
loop_
_entity.id
_entity.type
_entity.pdbx_description
1 polymer ?
#
loop_
_entity_poly.entity_id
_entity_poly.type
_entity_poly.pdbx_seq_one_letter_code
_entity_poly.pdbx_strand_id
1 'polypeptide(L)'
;MTDKENFYSGFFLGRLPGSFDSRFLIKVACFQPGKEERNVFELTTDTKREEDYGEMVHFWVDKGPLQNKSFVRFEENYETFFIHENKMFDRIVHTDKDFYVGVNDLPDSDIYIHPDLGKMIDTRSIVTPGKKYNFITFEVKQNENNSFDIEIVGGEVQGKEKNSEEPSAKEKIIQKMEQVHEVMKVEYEYNKNEETANWDVIGHLKLIKFYDKDLTSGLRPVLRLMDNRHVALFKKQRETMPIKMIKVIEVDGIWKDDVNFVPQEGTLLPTDHDEKTVVLLGNDYRHKFERLFKREDVFRLESNNTLTHLKFWQYGLEKI
;
A
#
# COMPACT_ATOMS: atom_id res chain seq x y z
N MET A 1 -33.29 13.22 11.02
CA MET A 1 -32.91 11.82 10.75
C MET A 1 -32.29 11.80 9.38
N THR A 2 -31.17 11.10 9.24
CA THR A 2 -30.17 11.24 8.18
C THR A 2 -30.72 10.90 6.80
N ASP A 3 -31.12 11.91 6.03
CA ASP A 3 -31.60 11.73 4.65
C ASP A 3 -30.59 10.87 3.84
N LYS A 4 -29.28 11.08 3.99
CA LYS A 4 -28.21 10.38 3.25
C LYS A 4 -28.25 8.84 3.22
N GLU A 5 -28.94 8.14 4.13
CA GLU A 5 -28.95 6.67 4.13
C GLU A 5 -29.75 6.07 2.98
N ASN A 6 -30.72 6.80 2.42
CA ASN A 6 -31.60 6.32 1.36
C ASN A 6 -31.31 6.93 -0.03
N PHE A 7 -30.21 7.66 -0.17
CA PHE A 7 -29.77 8.23 -1.44
C PHE A 7 -28.87 7.27 -2.19
N TYR A 8 -29.16 7.07 -3.47
CA TYR A 8 -28.39 6.20 -4.35
C TYR A 8 -28.17 6.88 -5.70
N SER A 9 -27.08 6.47 -6.33
CA SER A 9 -26.75 6.80 -7.71
C SER A 9 -26.70 5.51 -8.51
N GLY A 10 -26.82 5.62 -9.83
CA GLY A 10 -26.63 4.45 -10.68
C GLY A 10 -26.58 4.77 -12.16
N PHE A 11 -26.28 3.76 -12.95
CA PHE A 11 -26.28 3.85 -14.41
C PHE A 11 -27.56 3.20 -14.95
N PHE A 12 -28.33 3.95 -15.72
CA PHE A 12 -29.58 3.49 -16.29
C PHE A 12 -29.33 2.40 -17.33
N LEU A 13 -29.90 1.21 -17.15
CA LEU A 13 -29.71 0.07 -18.07
C LEU A 13 -30.92 -0.15 -18.98
N GLY A 14 -31.94 0.70 -18.87
CA GLY A 14 -33.12 0.65 -19.69
C GLY A 14 -34.40 0.33 -18.93
N ARG A 15 -35.50 0.52 -19.64
CA ARG A 15 -36.84 0.17 -19.18
C ARG A 15 -37.17 -1.28 -19.51
N LEU A 16 -37.71 -2.00 -18.55
CA LEU A 16 -38.13 -3.38 -18.73
C LEU A 16 -39.58 -3.45 -19.26
N PRO A 17 -39.92 -4.47 -20.08
CA PRO A 17 -41.29 -4.68 -20.52
C PRO A 17 -42.19 -5.06 -19.34
N GLY A 18 -43.35 -4.42 -19.24
CA GLY A 18 -44.35 -4.65 -18.19
C GLY A 18 -44.47 -3.53 -17.17
N SER A 19 -45.26 -3.81 -16.12
CA SER A 19 -45.47 -2.93 -14.97
C SER A 19 -45.56 -3.78 -13.71
N PHE A 20 -45.08 -3.26 -12.59
CA PHE A 20 -45.25 -3.88 -11.27
C PHE A 20 -46.07 -2.94 -10.40
N ASP A 21 -47.18 -3.42 -9.84
CA ASP A 21 -48.10 -2.60 -9.03
C ASP A 21 -48.52 -1.29 -9.74
N SER A 22 -48.85 -1.40 -11.04
CA SER A 22 -49.16 -0.25 -11.93
C SER A 22 -48.04 0.78 -12.13
N ARG A 23 -46.82 0.50 -11.66
CA ARG A 23 -45.63 1.35 -11.84
C ARG A 23 -44.73 0.87 -12.97
N PHE A 24 -43.92 1.78 -13.50
CA PHE A 24 -42.92 1.45 -14.51
C PHE A 24 -41.77 0.66 -13.89
N LEU A 25 -41.30 -0.35 -14.62
CA LEU A 25 -40.16 -1.17 -14.22
C LEU A 25 -38.93 -0.75 -15.03
N ILE A 26 -37.84 -0.48 -14.33
CA ILE A 26 -36.56 -0.07 -14.91
C ILE A 26 -35.44 -0.95 -14.37
N LYS A 27 -34.30 -0.99 -15.05
CA LYS A 27 -33.10 -1.68 -14.60
C LYS A 27 -31.98 -0.68 -14.41
N VAL A 28 -31.30 -0.72 -13.27
CA VAL A 28 -30.27 0.26 -12.90
C VAL A 28 -29.09 -0.45 -12.23
N ALA A 29 -27.87 -0.12 -12.64
CA ALA A 29 -26.64 -0.49 -11.95
C ALA A 29 -26.41 0.49 -10.79
N CYS A 30 -26.83 0.08 -9.58
CA CYS A 30 -26.97 0.95 -8.41
C CYS A 30 -25.73 0.89 -7.50
N PHE A 31 -25.39 2.04 -6.92
CA PHE A 31 -24.41 2.16 -5.85
C PHE A 31 -24.81 3.28 -4.88
N GLN A 32 -24.35 3.17 -3.64
CA GLN A 32 -24.46 4.27 -2.69
C GLN A 32 -23.16 5.07 -2.72
N PRO A 33 -23.19 6.41 -2.90
CA PRO A 33 -21.98 7.22 -2.89
C PRO A 33 -21.14 6.99 -1.63
N GLY A 34 -19.84 6.76 -1.81
CA GLY A 34 -18.90 6.47 -0.72
C GLY A 34 -19.00 5.06 -0.12
N LYS A 35 -19.81 4.14 -0.69
CA LYS A 35 -19.83 2.72 -0.29
C LYS A 35 -19.36 1.80 -1.41
N GLU A 36 -18.91 0.61 -1.02
CA GLU A 36 -18.36 -0.39 -1.95
C GLU A 36 -19.43 -1.26 -2.61
N GLU A 37 -20.62 -1.36 -2.02
CA GLU A 37 -21.69 -2.22 -2.54
C GLU A 37 -22.23 -1.74 -3.89
N ARG A 38 -22.16 -2.63 -4.88
CA ARG A 38 -22.58 -2.37 -6.26
C ARG A 38 -23.43 -3.51 -6.79
N ASN A 39 -24.68 -3.21 -7.10
CA ASN A 39 -25.64 -4.22 -7.51
C ASN A 39 -26.55 -3.68 -8.61
N VAL A 40 -26.93 -4.55 -9.51
CA VAL A 40 -27.91 -4.28 -10.55
C VAL A 40 -29.27 -4.70 -10.04
N PHE A 41 -30.19 -3.74 -9.97
CA PHE A 41 -31.56 -3.96 -9.51
C PHE A 41 -32.57 -3.62 -10.58
N GLU A 42 -33.71 -4.32 -10.53
CA GLU A 42 -34.91 -3.90 -11.23
C GLU A 42 -35.72 -3.04 -10.26
N LEU A 43 -35.95 -1.78 -10.58
CA LEU A 43 -36.59 -0.81 -9.68
C LEU A 43 -37.95 -0.39 -10.23
N THR A 44 -38.81 0.14 -9.35
CA THR A 44 -40.12 0.67 -9.74
C THR A 44 -40.20 2.18 -9.57
N THR A 45 -40.85 2.86 -10.51
CA THR A 45 -41.03 4.32 -10.50
C THR A 45 -42.39 4.70 -11.09
N ASP A 46 -42.96 5.81 -10.62
CA ASP A 46 -44.22 6.36 -11.13
C ASP A 46 -44.01 7.18 -12.41
N THR A 47 -42.76 7.56 -12.71
CA THR A 47 -42.41 8.37 -13.89
C THR A 47 -41.92 7.50 -15.04
N LYS A 48 -42.43 7.79 -16.24
CA LYS A 48 -41.88 7.21 -17.47
C LYS A 48 -40.53 7.87 -17.74
N ARG A 49 -39.47 7.12 -17.44
CA ARG A 49 -38.08 7.46 -17.70
C ARG A 49 -37.75 7.35 -19.18
N GLU A 50 -37.03 8.33 -19.72
CA GLU A 50 -36.63 8.44 -21.13
C GLU A 50 -35.10 8.56 -21.29
N GLU A 51 -34.36 8.23 -20.23
CA GLU A 51 -32.89 8.23 -20.23
C GLU A 51 -32.31 7.22 -21.23
N ASP A 52 -31.17 7.59 -21.79
CA ASP A 52 -30.38 6.71 -22.63
C ASP A 52 -29.66 5.65 -21.78
N TYR A 53 -29.35 4.51 -22.40
CA TYR A 53 -28.58 3.45 -21.76
C TYR A 53 -27.21 3.99 -21.32
N GLY A 54 -26.88 3.81 -20.05
CA GLY A 54 -25.62 4.24 -19.45
C GLY A 54 -25.66 5.61 -18.80
N GLU A 55 -26.73 6.39 -18.97
CA GLU A 55 -26.87 7.68 -18.30
C GLU A 55 -26.90 7.53 -16.79
N MET A 56 -26.25 8.45 -16.10
CA MET A 56 -26.21 8.44 -14.65
C MET A 56 -27.48 9.04 -14.08
N VAL A 57 -28.07 8.35 -13.10
CA VAL A 57 -29.31 8.74 -12.44
C VAL A 57 -29.14 8.76 -10.92
N HIS A 58 -29.84 9.69 -10.28
CA HIS A 58 -29.83 9.88 -8.83
C HIS A 58 -31.23 9.70 -8.27
N PHE A 59 -31.39 8.95 -7.18
CA PHE A 59 -32.71 8.63 -6.66
C PHE A 59 -32.72 8.31 -5.16
N TRP A 60 -33.91 8.45 -4.60
CA TRP A 60 -34.24 8.17 -3.21
C TRP A 60 -35.09 6.90 -3.11
N VAL A 61 -34.76 6.03 -2.16
CA VAL A 61 -35.60 4.88 -1.80
C VAL A 61 -36.62 5.30 -0.75
N ASP A 62 -37.90 5.02 -0.98
CA ASP A 62 -38.98 5.51 -0.11
C ASP A 62 -39.02 4.76 1.24
N LYS A 63 -38.72 3.46 1.27
CA LYS A 63 -38.78 2.63 2.48
C LYS A 63 -37.71 1.53 2.50
N GLY A 64 -36.96 1.47 3.59
CA GLY A 64 -35.99 0.40 3.86
C GLY A 64 -34.75 0.48 2.96
N PRO A 65 -33.86 -0.53 3.06
CA PRO A 65 -32.68 -0.61 2.20
C PRO A 65 -33.08 -0.88 0.75
N LEU A 66 -32.23 -0.44 -0.19
CA LEU A 66 -32.42 -0.73 -1.61
C LEU A 66 -32.44 -2.24 -1.87
N GLN A 67 -33.52 -2.72 -2.46
CA GLN A 67 -33.73 -4.11 -2.85
C GLN A 67 -34.36 -4.21 -4.23
N ASN A 68 -34.38 -5.42 -4.80
CA ASN A 68 -35.07 -5.65 -6.06
C ASN A 68 -36.56 -5.28 -5.94
N LYS A 69 -37.10 -4.64 -6.98
CA LYS A 69 -38.45 -4.04 -7.08
C LYS A 69 -38.75 -2.89 -6.11
N SER A 70 -37.75 -2.33 -5.42
CA SER A 70 -37.95 -1.15 -4.58
C SER A 70 -38.55 0.01 -5.36
N PHE A 71 -39.39 0.79 -4.69
CA PHE A 71 -39.92 2.03 -5.25
C PHE A 71 -38.93 3.17 -5.04
N VAL A 72 -38.62 3.89 -6.13
CA VAL A 72 -37.64 4.97 -6.12
C VAL A 72 -38.19 6.27 -6.69
N ARG A 73 -37.72 7.39 -6.15
CA ARG A 73 -38.03 8.74 -6.65
C ARG A 73 -36.74 9.39 -7.16
N PHE A 74 -36.73 9.74 -8.43
CA PHE A 74 -35.57 10.37 -9.06
C PHE A 74 -35.42 11.83 -8.64
N GLU A 75 -34.18 12.28 -8.55
CA GLU A 75 -33.83 13.68 -8.39
C GLU A 75 -33.64 14.32 -9.77
N GLU A 76 -34.50 15.29 -10.10
CA GLU A 76 -34.58 15.84 -11.47
C GLU A 76 -33.57 16.98 -11.74
N ASN A 77 -32.87 17.48 -10.71
CA ASN A 77 -31.97 18.64 -10.82
C ASN A 77 -30.56 18.37 -10.26
N TYR A 78 -30.11 17.12 -10.28
CA TYR A 78 -28.75 16.81 -9.83
C TYR A 78 -27.75 17.11 -10.96
N GLU A 79 -26.92 18.14 -10.78
CA GLU A 79 -25.82 18.42 -11.71
C GLU A 79 -24.79 17.29 -11.64
N THR A 80 -24.57 16.60 -12.75
CA THR A 80 -23.53 15.59 -12.86
C THR A 80 -22.28 16.21 -13.48
N PHE A 81 -21.12 15.92 -12.90
CA PHE A 81 -19.83 16.36 -13.47
C PHE A 81 -19.29 15.38 -14.52
N PHE A 82 -20.00 14.26 -14.73
CA PHE A 82 -19.60 13.19 -15.63
C PHE A 82 -20.28 13.34 -16.99
N ILE A 83 -19.49 13.26 -18.06
CA ILE A 83 -20.00 13.31 -19.42
C ILE A 83 -20.13 11.88 -19.93
N HIS A 84 -21.36 11.44 -20.18
CA HIS A 84 -21.63 10.15 -20.81
C HIS A 84 -21.20 10.18 -22.29
N GLU A 85 -20.27 9.30 -22.67
CA GLU A 85 -19.83 9.21 -24.05
C GLU A 85 -20.77 8.29 -24.85
N ASN A 86 -21.71 8.90 -25.57
CA ASN A 86 -22.75 8.22 -26.35
C ASN A 86 -22.19 7.60 -27.65
N LYS A 87 -21.17 6.74 -27.54
CA LYS A 87 -20.36 6.23 -28.67
C LYS A 87 -20.60 4.76 -29.02
N MET A 88 -21.07 3.92 -28.09
CA MET A 88 -21.33 2.50 -28.33
C MET A 88 -22.46 1.95 -27.45
N PHE A 89 -23.45 1.27 -28.06
CA PHE A 89 -24.65 0.75 -27.39
C PHE A 89 -24.40 -0.43 -26.43
N ASP A 90 -23.18 -0.96 -26.38
CA ASP A 90 -22.78 -2.10 -25.55
C ASP A 90 -21.86 -1.71 -24.39
N ARG A 91 -21.48 -0.43 -24.27
CA ARG A 91 -20.51 0.04 -23.27
C ARG A 91 -21.00 1.30 -22.59
N ILE A 92 -20.90 1.32 -21.26
CA ILE A 92 -21.20 2.52 -20.47
C ILE A 92 -19.87 3.19 -20.16
N VAL A 93 -19.55 4.25 -20.92
CA VAL A 93 -18.31 5.01 -20.78
C VAL A 93 -18.62 6.44 -20.37
N HIS A 94 -17.87 6.94 -19.40
CA HIS A 94 -18.02 8.29 -18.88
C HIS A 94 -16.65 8.94 -18.73
N THR A 95 -16.65 10.26 -18.85
CA THR A 95 -15.47 11.09 -18.63
C THR A 95 -15.74 12.05 -17.47
N ASP A 96 -14.91 11.95 -16.44
CA ASP A 96 -14.83 12.89 -15.32
C ASP A 96 -13.72 13.92 -15.58
N LYS A 97 -13.92 15.17 -15.17
CA LYS A 97 -13.02 16.29 -15.50
C LYS A 97 -12.56 17.03 -14.26
N ASP A 98 -11.36 17.61 -14.37
CA ASP A 98 -10.84 18.61 -13.43
C ASP A 98 -10.81 18.17 -11.95
N PHE A 99 -10.28 16.97 -11.68
CA PHE A 99 -10.17 16.43 -10.33
C PHE A 99 -8.70 16.20 -9.90
N TYR A 100 -8.48 16.21 -8.58
CA TYR A 100 -7.17 16.02 -7.94
C TYR A 100 -7.14 14.72 -7.17
N VAL A 101 -6.02 14.01 -7.24
CA VAL A 101 -5.86 12.71 -6.61
C VAL A 101 -4.93 12.84 -5.40
N GLY A 102 -5.47 12.64 -4.21
CA GLY A 102 -4.72 12.53 -2.97
C GLY A 102 -4.06 11.16 -2.81
N VAL A 103 -3.10 11.09 -1.88
CA VAL A 103 -2.42 9.82 -1.55
C VAL A 103 -3.39 8.82 -0.93
N ASN A 104 -4.33 9.29 -0.10
CA ASN A 104 -5.31 8.45 0.57
C ASN A 104 -6.39 7.89 -0.39
N ASP A 105 -6.49 8.44 -1.60
CA ASP A 105 -7.45 7.99 -2.60
C ASP A 105 -6.93 6.76 -3.36
N LEU A 106 -5.69 6.34 -3.13
CA LEU A 106 -5.06 5.18 -3.77
C LEU A 106 -4.60 4.19 -2.70
N PRO A 107 -5.53 3.44 -2.08
CA PRO A 107 -5.20 2.50 -1.01
C PRO A 107 -4.36 1.31 -1.50
N ASP A 108 -4.54 0.89 -2.76
CA ASP A 108 -3.85 -0.23 -3.39
C ASP A 108 -3.42 0.12 -4.82
N SER A 109 -2.51 -0.66 -5.40
CA SER A 109 -1.88 -0.37 -6.70
C SER A 109 -2.83 -0.35 -7.89
N ASP A 110 -3.98 -1.01 -7.78
CA ASP A 110 -5.00 -1.18 -8.82
C ASP A 110 -6.34 -0.56 -8.41
N ILE A 111 -6.39 0.20 -7.32
CA ILE A 111 -7.64 0.74 -6.78
C ILE A 111 -7.51 2.25 -6.56
N TYR A 112 -8.47 3.00 -7.11
CA TYR A 112 -8.70 4.42 -6.84
C TYR A 112 -10.06 4.61 -6.15
N ILE A 113 -10.10 5.30 -5.03
CA ILE A 113 -11.34 5.66 -4.32
C ILE A 113 -11.79 7.04 -4.79
N HIS A 114 -12.73 7.06 -5.71
CA HIS A 114 -13.35 8.30 -6.17
C HIS A 114 -14.36 8.81 -5.12
N PRO A 115 -14.42 10.12 -4.84
CA PRO A 115 -15.33 10.68 -3.84
C PRO A 115 -16.81 10.34 -4.09
N ASP A 116 -17.28 10.46 -5.34
CA ASP A 116 -18.67 10.15 -5.70
C ASP A 116 -18.89 8.68 -6.11
N LEU A 117 -18.04 8.12 -6.96
CA LEU A 117 -18.21 6.78 -7.53
C LEU A 117 -17.73 5.66 -6.60
N GLY A 118 -16.95 5.97 -5.56
CA GLY A 118 -16.32 4.99 -4.69
C GLY A 118 -15.19 4.24 -5.41
N LYS A 119 -15.05 2.94 -5.12
CA LYS A 119 -13.93 2.10 -5.55
C LYS A 119 -13.86 1.90 -7.07
N MET A 120 -12.88 2.45 -7.75
CA MET A 120 -12.61 2.25 -9.18
C MET A 120 -11.37 1.37 -9.36
N ILE A 121 -11.39 0.50 -10.35
CA ILE A 121 -10.28 -0.38 -10.71
C ILE A 121 -9.38 0.36 -11.72
N ASP A 122 -8.09 0.44 -11.45
CA ASP A 122 -7.09 1.06 -12.32
C ASP A 122 -5.91 0.11 -12.55
N THR A 123 -6.17 -1.00 -13.24
CA THR A 123 -5.13 -2.00 -13.57
C THR A 123 -3.98 -1.43 -14.40
N ARG A 124 -4.25 -0.35 -15.14
CA ARG A 124 -3.28 0.34 -16.01
C ARG A 124 -2.55 1.47 -15.31
N SER A 125 -2.90 1.74 -14.05
CA SER A 125 -2.18 2.69 -13.22
C SER A 125 -2.19 4.11 -13.83
N ILE A 126 -3.30 4.46 -14.50
CA ILE A 126 -3.55 5.74 -15.16
C ILE A 126 -3.61 6.88 -14.14
N VAL A 127 -4.17 6.60 -12.97
CA VAL A 127 -4.30 7.52 -11.84
C VAL A 127 -3.04 7.46 -10.96
N THR A 128 -2.57 8.62 -10.53
CA THR A 128 -1.35 8.77 -9.72
C THR A 128 -1.52 9.83 -8.65
N PRO A 129 -0.95 9.61 -7.45
CA PRO A 129 -1.14 10.51 -6.34
C PRO A 129 -0.42 11.85 -6.58
N GLY A 130 -1.00 12.93 -6.06
CA GLY A 130 -0.42 14.27 -6.13
C GLY A 130 -0.52 14.93 -7.51
N LYS A 131 -1.25 14.33 -8.46
CA LYS A 131 -1.46 14.90 -9.81
C LYS A 131 -2.87 15.48 -9.93
N LYS A 132 -2.96 16.54 -10.76
CA LYS A 132 -4.23 17.06 -11.26
C LYS A 132 -4.49 16.49 -12.64
N TYR A 133 -5.71 16.03 -12.87
CA TYR A 133 -6.12 15.49 -14.16
C TYR A 133 -7.01 16.49 -14.89
N ASN A 134 -6.78 16.66 -16.19
CA ASN A 134 -7.75 17.30 -17.09
C ASN A 134 -9.01 16.45 -17.13
N PHE A 135 -8.83 15.13 -17.26
CA PHE A 135 -9.91 14.17 -17.24
C PHE A 135 -9.44 12.76 -16.92
N ILE A 136 -10.37 11.91 -16.49
CA ILE A 136 -10.30 10.44 -16.59
C ILE A 136 -11.51 9.93 -17.33
N THR A 137 -11.31 8.83 -18.05
CA THR A 137 -12.36 8.07 -18.70
C THR A 137 -12.49 6.74 -17.99
N PHE A 138 -13.71 6.36 -17.63
CA PHE A 138 -14.01 5.09 -16.98
C PHE A 138 -15.15 4.36 -17.67
N GLU A 139 -15.16 3.05 -17.48
CA GLU A 139 -16.14 2.13 -18.05
C GLU A 139 -16.84 1.34 -16.94
N VAL A 140 -18.15 1.17 -17.05
CA VAL A 140 -18.94 0.32 -16.15
C VAL A 140 -19.06 -1.07 -16.75
N LYS A 141 -18.53 -2.08 -16.04
CA LYS A 141 -18.50 -3.48 -16.49
C LYS A 141 -19.42 -4.33 -15.62
N GLN A 142 -20.45 -4.91 -16.22
CA GLN A 142 -21.36 -5.80 -15.50
C GLN A 142 -20.73 -7.18 -15.29
N ASN A 143 -20.89 -7.72 -14.08
CA ASN A 143 -20.44 -9.04 -13.69
C ASN A 143 -21.58 -10.06 -13.76
N GLU A 144 -21.24 -11.36 -13.80
CA GLU A 144 -22.20 -12.46 -13.91
C GLU A 144 -23.20 -12.53 -12.73
N ASN A 145 -22.83 -11.99 -11.57
CA ASN A 145 -23.61 -12.08 -10.32
C ASN A 145 -24.57 -10.89 -10.09
N ASN A 146 -25.03 -10.22 -11.15
CA ASN A 146 -25.81 -8.97 -11.05
C ASN A 146 -25.11 -7.87 -10.23
N SER A 147 -23.78 -7.86 -10.25
CA SER A 147 -22.96 -6.74 -9.75
C SER A 147 -22.25 -6.06 -10.91
N PHE A 148 -21.50 -5.01 -10.63
CA PHE A 148 -20.69 -4.35 -11.64
C PHE A 148 -19.46 -3.69 -11.02
N ASP A 149 -18.45 -3.52 -11.85
CA ASP A 149 -17.23 -2.78 -11.53
C ASP A 149 -17.14 -1.51 -12.37
N ILE A 150 -16.35 -0.55 -11.88
CA ILE A 150 -16.01 0.68 -12.61
C ILE A 150 -14.50 0.63 -12.84
N GLU A 151 -14.08 0.60 -14.10
CA GLU A 151 -12.67 0.50 -14.48
C GLU A 151 -12.21 1.77 -15.19
N ILE A 152 -11.05 2.30 -14.79
CA ILE A 152 -10.41 3.44 -15.43
C ILE A 152 -9.73 2.95 -16.71
N VAL A 153 -10.12 3.56 -17.83
CA VAL A 153 -9.66 3.16 -19.17
C VAL A 153 -8.81 4.23 -19.85
N GLY A 154 -8.85 5.48 -19.37
CA GLY A 154 -8.01 6.58 -19.88
C GLY A 154 -7.90 7.75 -18.90
N GLY A 155 -6.95 8.65 -19.14
CA GLY A 155 -6.81 9.89 -18.37
C GLY A 155 -5.65 10.78 -18.82
N GLU A 156 -5.77 12.08 -18.60
CA GLU A 156 -4.77 13.09 -18.98
C GLU A 156 -4.43 13.98 -17.78
N VAL A 157 -3.13 14.14 -17.49
CA VAL A 157 -2.62 14.98 -16.39
C VAL A 157 -2.45 16.42 -16.86
N GLN A 158 -2.91 17.39 -16.06
CA GLN A 158 -2.70 18.81 -16.28
C GLN A 158 -1.20 19.14 -16.35
N GLY A 159 -0.78 19.86 -17.40
CA GLY A 159 0.59 20.35 -17.55
C GLY A 159 1.59 19.36 -18.16
N LYS A 160 1.15 18.24 -18.74
CA LYS A 160 2.02 17.40 -19.58
C LYS A 160 2.38 18.16 -20.87
N GLU A 161 3.65 18.49 -21.04
CA GLU A 161 4.19 18.89 -22.35
C GLU A 161 4.06 17.72 -23.33
N LYS A 162 3.54 17.98 -24.54
CA LYS A 162 3.20 16.99 -25.57
C LYS A 162 4.38 16.19 -26.17
N ASN A 163 5.58 16.27 -25.60
CA ASN A 163 6.76 15.61 -26.14
C ASN A 163 7.45 14.72 -25.11
N SER A 164 6.89 13.53 -24.91
CA SER A 164 7.69 12.33 -24.75
C SER A 164 6.86 11.17 -25.30
N GLU A 165 7.48 10.30 -26.10
CA GLU A 165 6.86 9.04 -26.52
C GLU A 165 6.26 8.39 -25.27
N GLU A 166 4.97 8.03 -25.34
CA GLU A 166 4.32 7.38 -24.23
C GLU A 166 5.13 6.14 -23.87
N PRO A 167 5.69 6.05 -22.65
CA PRO A 167 6.36 4.85 -22.25
C PRO A 167 5.34 3.72 -22.33
N SER A 168 5.73 2.61 -22.93
CA SER A 168 4.93 1.40 -23.03
C SER A 168 4.39 1.01 -21.65
N ALA A 169 3.32 0.22 -21.61
CA ALA A 169 2.77 -0.26 -20.33
C ALA A 169 3.86 -0.93 -19.46
N LYS A 170 4.86 -1.57 -20.08
CA LYS A 170 6.04 -2.13 -19.40
C LYS A 170 6.92 -1.03 -18.79
N GLU A 171 7.20 0.06 -19.51
CA GLU A 171 7.99 1.19 -19.00
C GLU A 171 7.25 2.00 -17.93
N LYS A 172 5.92 2.14 -18.02
CA LYS A 172 5.10 2.77 -16.97
C LYS A 172 5.09 1.93 -15.68
N ILE A 173 5.04 0.60 -15.80
CA ILE A 173 5.17 -0.34 -14.67
C ILE A 173 6.59 -0.28 -14.09
N ILE A 174 7.62 -0.27 -14.93
CA ILE A 174 9.02 -0.13 -14.49
C ILE A 174 9.21 1.19 -13.74
N GLN A 175 8.72 2.31 -14.27
CA GLN A 175 8.83 3.62 -13.60
C GLN A 175 8.07 3.69 -12.27
N LYS A 176 6.87 3.09 -12.19
CA LYS A 176 6.13 3.00 -10.92
C LYS A 176 6.84 2.09 -9.92
N MET A 177 7.39 0.95 -10.38
CA MET A 177 8.20 0.07 -9.53
C MET A 177 9.46 0.79 -9.08
N GLU A 178 10.19 1.49 -9.95
CA GLU A 178 11.37 2.30 -9.62
C GLU A 178 11.03 3.38 -8.59
N GLN A 179 9.89 4.06 -8.71
CA GLN A 179 9.43 5.04 -7.72
C GLN A 179 9.07 4.41 -6.37
N VAL A 180 8.43 3.24 -6.35
CA VAL A 180 8.20 2.47 -5.12
C VAL A 180 9.53 2.02 -4.51
N HIS A 181 10.50 1.60 -5.33
CA HIS A 181 11.84 1.25 -4.89
C HIS A 181 12.58 2.46 -4.32
N GLU A 182 12.43 3.65 -4.90
CA GLU A 182 13.03 4.88 -4.39
C GLU A 182 12.42 5.30 -3.05
N VAL A 183 11.10 5.28 -2.91
CA VAL A 183 10.43 5.61 -1.64
C VAL A 183 10.77 4.59 -0.56
N MET A 184 10.69 3.29 -0.88
CA MET A 184 11.11 2.23 0.04
C MET A 184 12.59 2.34 0.40
N LYS A 185 13.46 2.73 -0.54
CA LYS A 185 14.89 2.94 -0.28
C LYS A 185 15.11 4.14 0.63
N VAL A 186 14.37 5.25 0.45
CA VAL A 186 14.44 6.43 1.31
C VAL A 186 13.94 6.10 2.72
N GLU A 187 12.79 5.43 2.85
CA GLU A 187 12.24 5.00 4.15
C GLU A 187 13.17 3.99 4.83
N TYR A 188 13.73 3.05 4.06
CA TYR A 188 14.73 2.11 4.55
C TYR A 188 16.01 2.80 5.01
N GLU A 189 16.55 3.74 4.23
CA GLU A 189 17.72 4.53 4.60
C GLU A 189 17.43 5.36 5.85
N TYR A 190 16.24 5.95 5.97
CA TYR A 190 15.79 6.65 7.16
C TYR A 190 15.75 5.73 8.38
N ASN A 191 15.06 4.58 8.31
CA ASN A 191 14.95 3.63 9.42
C ASN A 191 16.32 3.05 9.81
N LYS A 192 17.17 2.73 8.83
CA LYS A 192 18.54 2.28 9.06
C LYS A 192 19.36 3.34 9.78
N ASN A 193 19.23 4.60 9.38
CA ASN A 193 19.95 5.71 9.99
C ASN A 193 19.44 5.97 11.42
N GLU A 194 18.13 5.94 11.65
CA GLU A 194 17.52 6.10 12.96
C GLU A 194 17.93 4.98 13.91
N GLU A 195 17.85 3.72 13.47
CA GLU A 195 18.29 2.58 14.27
C GLU A 195 19.79 2.61 14.55
N THR A 196 20.62 3.02 13.58
CA THR A 196 22.06 3.18 13.78
C THR A 196 22.35 4.30 14.79
N ALA A 197 21.63 5.41 14.74
CA ALA A 197 21.74 6.48 15.73
C ALA A 197 21.35 6.00 17.14
N ASN A 198 20.31 5.16 17.26
CA ASN A 198 19.95 4.54 18.54
C ASN A 198 21.08 3.65 19.07
N TRP A 199 21.75 2.89 18.21
CA TRP A 199 22.92 2.08 18.59
C TRP A 199 24.12 2.93 19.02
N ASP A 200 24.37 4.05 18.33
CA ASP A 200 25.43 4.99 18.72
C ASP A 200 25.18 5.59 20.12
N VAL A 201 23.92 5.89 20.45
CA VAL A 201 23.51 6.35 21.80
C VAL A 201 23.70 5.25 22.85
N ILE A 202 23.30 4.01 22.55
CA ILE A 202 23.49 2.86 23.45
C ILE A 202 24.98 2.67 23.77
N GLY A 203 25.84 2.82 22.76
CA GLY A 203 27.29 2.72 22.89
C GLY A 203 27.82 1.31 22.66
N HIS A 204 29.03 1.05 23.16
CA HIS A 204 29.79 -0.16 22.84
C HIS A 204 29.38 -1.38 23.66
N LEU A 205 29.50 -2.54 23.03
CA LEU A 205 29.31 -3.83 23.68
C LEU A 205 30.60 -4.65 23.65
N LYS A 206 30.86 -5.35 24.74
CA LYS A 206 32.04 -6.18 24.95
C LYS A 206 31.70 -7.65 24.84
N LEU A 207 32.51 -8.40 24.11
CA LEU A 207 32.39 -9.85 23.99
C LEU A 207 32.87 -10.54 25.26
N ILE A 208 31.95 -11.11 26.02
CA ILE A 208 32.25 -11.68 27.35
C ILE A 208 32.36 -13.20 27.37
N LYS A 209 31.74 -13.90 26.42
CA LYS A 209 31.84 -15.35 26.26
C LYS A 209 31.32 -15.80 24.88
N PHE A 210 31.71 -16.99 24.49
CA PHE A 210 31.06 -17.76 23.43
C PHE A 210 30.18 -18.80 24.14
N TYR A 211 28.88 -18.79 23.87
CA TYR A 211 27.92 -19.69 24.50
C TYR A 211 28.05 -21.10 23.91
N ASP A 212 28.08 -22.13 24.77
CA ASP A 212 28.21 -23.53 24.37
C ASP A 212 26.96 -24.35 24.79
N LYS A 213 26.48 -25.17 23.84
CA LYS A 213 25.65 -26.40 23.90
C LYS A 213 24.12 -26.49 24.01
N ASP A 214 23.36 -25.70 24.78
CA ASP A 214 21.99 -26.19 25.13
C ASP A 214 20.79 -25.62 24.36
N LEU A 215 20.97 -24.68 23.44
CA LEU A 215 19.87 -24.10 22.65
C LEU A 215 20.27 -24.01 21.17
N THR A 216 19.85 -25.02 20.39
CA THR A 216 19.85 -25.03 18.90
C THR A 216 21.20 -24.71 18.24
N SER A 217 21.97 -25.77 17.95
CA SER A 217 23.10 -25.86 16.99
C SER A 217 23.85 -24.57 16.61
N GLY A 218 24.92 -24.25 17.36
CA GLY A 218 25.98 -23.35 16.88
C GLY A 218 26.62 -22.46 17.95
N LEU A 219 27.82 -21.97 17.64
CA LEU A 219 28.56 -20.97 18.41
C LEU A 219 27.80 -19.64 18.44
N ARG A 220 27.49 -19.13 19.63
CA ARG A 220 26.79 -17.84 19.80
C ARG A 220 27.60 -16.89 20.68
N PRO A 221 28.09 -15.76 20.15
CA PRO A 221 28.75 -14.73 20.94
C PRO A 221 27.77 -14.14 21.94
N VAL A 222 28.25 -13.86 23.15
CA VAL A 222 27.50 -13.10 24.15
C VAL A 222 28.19 -11.78 24.40
N LEU A 223 27.44 -10.73 24.15
CA LEU A 223 27.87 -9.35 24.30
C LEU A 223 27.29 -8.76 25.58
N ARG A 224 28.06 -7.90 26.24
CA ARG A 224 27.64 -7.11 27.40
C ARG A 224 27.80 -5.64 27.11
N LEU A 225 26.78 -4.86 27.41
CA LEU A 225 26.83 -3.40 27.33
C LEU A 225 27.94 -2.86 28.24
N MET A 226 28.78 -1.97 27.72
CA MET A 226 29.89 -1.37 28.50
C MET A 226 29.43 -0.23 29.40
N ASP A 227 28.34 0.46 29.02
CA ASP A 227 27.80 1.61 29.75
C ASP A 227 26.33 1.38 30.12
N ASN A 228 26.06 1.31 31.42
CA ASN A 228 24.71 1.00 31.91
C ASN A 228 23.73 2.19 31.85
N ARG A 229 24.17 3.40 31.44
CA ARG A 229 23.29 4.58 31.36
C ARG A 229 22.09 4.40 30.43
N HIS A 230 22.24 3.60 29.37
CA HIS A 230 21.21 3.39 28.35
C HIS A 230 20.63 1.97 28.32
N VAL A 231 20.66 1.25 29.46
CA VAL A 231 20.14 -0.14 29.54
C VAL A 231 18.68 -0.24 29.10
N ALA A 232 17.82 0.72 29.44
CA ALA A 232 16.41 0.70 29.03
C ALA A 232 16.24 0.77 27.50
N LEU A 233 17.01 1.61 26.82
CA LEU A 233 17.02 1.71 25.36
C LEU A 233 17.59 0.44 24.73
N PHE A 234 18.68 -0.09 25.30
CA PHE A 234 19.27 -1.35 24.87
C PHE A 234 18.29 -2.53 24.95
N LYS A 235 17.51 -2.63 26.03
CA LYS A 235 16.47 -3.66 26.18
C LYS A 235 15.43 -3.59 25.07
N LYS A 236 14.97 -2.39 24.73
CA LYS A 236 13.99 -2.15 23.67
C LYS A 236 14.56 -2.53 22.30
N GLN A 237 15.83 -2.20 22.06
CA GLN A 237 16.47 -2.37 20.75
C GLN A 237 16.91 -3.83 20.46
N ARG A 238 17.20 -4.65 21.49
CA ARG A 238 17.74 -6.01 21.31
C ARG A 238 16.69 -7.08 20.93
N GLU A 239 15.43 -6.70 20.71
CA GLU A 239 14.36 -7.62 20.32
C GLU A 239 14.46 -8.00 18.84
N THR A 240 15.12 -9.13 18.56
CA THR A 240 15.18 -9.79 17.22
C THR A 240 15.57 -8.91 16.03
N MET A 241 16.35 -7.86 16.25
CA MET A 241 16.84 -7.01 15.17
C MET A 241 18.09 -7.59 14.50
N PRO A 242 18.17 -7.57 13.16
CA PRO A 242 19.39 -7.88 12.46
C PRO A 242 20.39 -6.72 12.63
N ILE A 243 21.62 -7.06 12.98
CA ILE A 243 22.68 -6.12 13.30
C ILE A 243 23.96 -6.40 12.53
N LYS A 244 24.77 -5.36 12.40
CA LYS A 244 26.14 -5.44 11.95
C LYS A 244 27.05 -5.12 13.13
N MET A 245 27.91 -6.07 13.48
CA MET A 245 28.92 -5.92 14.51
C MET A 245 30.21 -5.41 13.88
N ILE A 246 30.64 -4.22 14.29
CA ILE A 246 31.89 -3.61 13.86
C ILE A 246 32.84 -3.64 15.03
N LYS A 247 33.99 -4.32 14.88
CA LYS A 247 35.00 -4.34 15.92
C LYS A 247 35.63 -2.95 16.02
N VAL A 248 35.78 -2.47 17.25
CA VAL A 248 36.42 -1.19 17.54
C VAL A 248 37.65 -1.40 18.43
N ILE A 249 38.61 -0.49 18.30
CA ILE A 249 39.82 -0.41 19.11
C ILE A 249 39.92 0.99 19.70
N GLU A 250 40.43 1.08 20.93
CA GLU A 250 40.70 2.37 21.57
C GLU A 250 42.08 2.87 21.14
N VAL A 251 42.12 4.06 20.55
CA VAL A 251 43.35 4.76 20.14
C VAL A 251 43.29 6.17 20.70
N ASP A 252 44.23 6.51 21.59
CA ASP A 252 44.31 7.82 22.26
C ASP A 252 43.01 8.22 23.01
N GLY A 253 42.36 7.24 23.64
CA GLY A 253 41.09 7.45 24.37
C GLY A 253 39.86 7.58 23.48
N ILE A 254 40.01 7.37 22.16
CA ILE A 254 38.92 7.44 21.18
C ILE A 254 38.71 6.06 20.56
N TRP A 255 37.48 5.57 20.59
CA TRP A 255 37.09 4.33 19.91
C TRP A 255 37.03 4.56 18.40
N LYS A 256 37.75 3.72 17.64
CA LYS A 256 37.80 3.73 16.18
C LYS A 256 37.55 2.34 15.63
N ASP A 257 36.94 2.27 14.45
CA ASP A 257 36.72 1.01 13.75
C ASP A 257 38.06 0.32 13.46
N ASP A 258 38.15 -0.97 13.79
CA ASP A 258 39.32 -1.80 13.49
C ASP A 258 39.23 -2.30 12.04
N VAL A 259 39.85 -1.54 11.13
CA VAL A 259 39.83 -1.79 9.68
C VAL A 259 40.38 -3.16 9.26
N ASN A 260 41.07 -3.88 10.15
CA ASN A 260 41.59 -5.22 9.87
C ASN A 260 40.51 -6.30 9.94
N PHE A 261 39.33 -5.99 10.48
CA PHE A 261 38.24 -6.94 10.66
C PHE A 261 37.05 -6.55 9.81
N VAL A 262 36.55 -7.53 9.05
CA VAL A 262 35.30 -7.37 8.33
C VAL A 262 34.15 -7.37 9.33
N PRO A 263 33.16 -6.48 9.20
CA PRO A 263 31.98 -6.51 10.05
C PRO A 263 31.25 -7.86 9.98
N GLN A 264 30.66 -8.26 11.10
CA GLN A 264 29.96 -9.54 11.24
C GLN A 264 28.47 -9.30 11.34
N GLU A 265 27.67 -10.09 10.63
CA GLU A 265 26.21 -9.95 10.66
C GLU A 265 25.57 -10.98 11.58
N GLY A 266 24.48 -10.60 12.25
CA GLY A 266 23.71 -11.51 13.07
C GLY A 266 22.41 -10.90 13.57
N THR A 267 21.68 -11.66 14.37
CA THR A 267 20.43 -11.22 15.00
C THR A 267 20.58 -11.25 16.51
N LEU A 268 20.16 -10.19 17.19
CA LEU A 268 20.20 -10.15 18.65
C LEU A 268 19.07 -10.98 19.27
N LEU A 269 19.40 -11.71 20.32
CA LEU A 269 18.46 -12.47 21.13
C LEU A 269 18.58 -12.01 22.59
N PRO A 270 17.46 -11.66 23.24
CA PRO A 270 17.49 -11.23 24.63
C PRO A 270 18.00 -12.35 25.54
N THR A 271 18.51 -11.96 26.69
CA THR A 271 18.90 -12.87 27.78
C THR A 271 18.22 -12.44 29.07
N ASP A 272 18.23 -13.32 30.08
CA ASP A 272 17.72 -13.03 31.44
C ASP A 272 18.43 -11.84 32.11
N HIS A 273 19.58 -11.43 31.57
CA HIS A 273 20.31 -10.25 32.02
C HIS A 273 20.08 -9.08 31.08
N ASP A 274 19.63 -7.98 31.66
CA ASP A 274 19.27 -6.74 30.98
C ASP A 274 20.42 -6.07 30.22
N GLU A 275 21.64 -6.27 30.69
CA GLU A 275 22.87 -5.72 30.14
C GLU A 275 23.56 -6.65 29.13
N LYS A 276 22.95 -7.80 28.80
CA LYS A 276 23.56 -8.82 27.94
C LYS A 276 22.67 -9.21 26.76
N THR A 277 23.28 -9.61 25.66
CA THR A 277 22.56 -10.17 24.51
C THR A 277 23.35 -11.32 23.91
N VAL A 278 22.63 -12.28 23.32
CA VAL A 278 23.20 -13.36 22.54
C VAL A 278 23.09 -12.99 21.07
N VAL A 279 24.15 -13.20 20.30
CA VAL A 279 24.12 -12.95 18.86
C VAL A 279 23.95 -14.27 18.12
N LEU A 280 22.88 -14.39 17.34
CA LEU A 280 22.73 -15.43 16.34
C LEU A 280 23.46 -14.98 15.06
N LEU A 281 24.70 -15.41 14.88
CA LEU A 281 25.51 -15.03 13.72
C LEU A 281 24.89 -15.55 12.40
N GLY A 282 25.12 -14.81 11.32
CA GLY A 282 24.86 -15.27 9.95
C GLY A 282 25.69 -16.51 9.59
N ASN A 283 25.18 -17.34 8.69
CA ASN A 283 25.77 -18.64 8.33
C ASN A 283 27.25 -18.54 7.91
N ASP A 284 27.62 -17.47 7.21
CA ASP A 284 28.96 -17.24 6.68
C ASP A 284 30.02 -16.93 7.75
N TYR A 285 29.59 -16.60 8.97
CA TYR A 285 30.45 -16.16 10.06
C TYR A 285 30.57 -17.19 11.19
N ARG A 286 29.54 -18.02 11.40
CA ARG A 286 29.45 -18.99 12.51
C ARG A 286 30.70 -19.85 12.70
N HIS A 287 31.27 -20.35 11.61
CA HIS A 287 32.37 -21.34 11.65
C HIS A 287 33.77 -20.73 11.89
N LYS A 288 33.91 -19.40 11.81
CA LYS A 288 35.21 -18.71 11.90
C LYS A 288 35.28 -17.63 12.98
N PHE A 289 34.15 -17.28 13.60
CA PHE A 289 34.06 -16.15 14.53
C PHE A 289 35.07 -16.23 15.69
N GLU A 290 35.18 -17.39 16.37
CA GLU A 290 36.14 -17.58 17.48
C GLU A 290 37.61 -17.55 17.06
N ARG A 291 37.90 -17.79 15.77
CA ARG A 291 39.27 -17.68 15.24
C ARG A 291 39.66 -16.22 14.97
N LEU A 292 38.66 -15.38 14.69
CA LEU A 292 38.85 -13.97 14.34
C LEU A 292 38.81 -13.08 15.58
N PHE A 293 37.90 -13.36 16.52
CA PHE A 293 37.66 -12.49 17.67
C PHE A 293 38.00 -13.19 18.97
N LYS A 294 38.50 -12.42 19.92
CA LYS A 294 38.85 -12.88 21.26
C LYS A 294 37.86 -12.33 22.26
N ARG A 295 37.72 -13.03 23.39
CA ARG A 295 37.05 -12.48 24.55
C ARG A 295 37.66 -11.11 24.89
N GLU A 296 36.82 -10.21 25.36
CA GLU A 296 37.10 -8.81 25.66
C GLU A 296 37.18 -7.87 24.45
N ASP A 297 37.10 -8.39 23.21
CA ASP A 297 36.92 -7.55 22.02
C ASP A 297 35.64 -6.71 22.15
N VAL A 298 35.71 -5.48 21.64
CA VAL A 298 34.66 -4.48 21.75
C VAL A 298 34.05 -4.21 20.38
N PHE A 299 32.73 -4.05 20.36
CA PHE A 299 31.95 -3.86 19.15
C PHE A 299 31.04 -2.65 19.28
N ARG A 300 30.98 -1.85 18.21
CA ARG A 300 29.85 -0.98 17.91
C ARG A 300 28.85 -1.76 17.08
N LEU A 301 27.57 -1.52 17.32
CA LEU A 301 26.50 -2.14 16.53
C LEU A 301 25.92 -1.11 15.57
N GLU A 302 25.52 -1.59 14.40
CA GLU A 302 24.71 -0.84 13.45
C GLU A 302 23.50 -1.68 13.05
N SER A 303 22.48 -1.02 12.49
CA SER A 303 21.39 -1.73 11.86
C SER A 303 21.90 -2.51 10.63
N ASN A 304 21.54 -3.80 10.57
CA ASN A 304 21.72 -4.63 9.40
C ASN A 304 20.37 -5.13 8.89
N ASN A 305 19.39 -4.24 8.77
CA ASN A 305 18.13 -4.54 8.09
C ASN A 305 18.44 -5.06 6.68
N THR A 306 18.65 -6.36 6.51
CA THR A 306 18.99 -6.90 5.21
C THR A 306 17.72 -6.80 4.38
N LEU A 307 17.85 -6.24 3.19
CA LEU A 307 16.84 -6.05 2.12
C LEU A 307 16.21 -7.38 1.63
N THR A 308 15.82 -8.28 2.53
CA THR A 308 15.12 -9.52 2.18
C THR A 308 13.77 -9.23 1.56
N HIS A 309 13.12 -8.12 1.94
CA HIS A 309 11.93 -7.62 1.26
C HIS A 309 12.21 -7.05 -0.15
N LEU A 310 13.35 -6.41 -0.39
CA LEU A 310 13.68 -5.85 -1.72
C LEU A 310 14.20 -6.92 -2.70
N LYS A 311 14.86 -7.99 -2.21
CA LYS A 311 15.18 -9.17 -3.04
C LYS A 311 13.93 -9.85 -3.58
N PHE A 312 12.86 -9.95 -2.80
CA PHE A 312 11.58 -10.48 -3.26
C PHE A 312 11.05 -9.70 -4.48
N TRP A 313 11.13 -8.36 -4.43
CA TRP A 313 10.70 -7.49 -5.53
C TRP A 313 11.68 -7.46 -6.71
N GLN A 314 13.00 -7.50 -6.46
CA GLN A 314 14.02 -7.57 -7.52
C GLN A 314 13.97 -8.89 -8.32
N TYR A 315 13.74 -10.03 -7.66
CA TYR A 315 13.58 -11.32 -8.36
C TYR A 315 12.26 -11.43 -9.15
N GLY A 316 11.26 -10.60 -8.84
CA GLY A 316 10.04 -10.49 -9.63
C GLY A 316 10.28 -9.91 -11.03
N LEU A 317 11.27 -9.02 -11.17
CA LEU A 317 11.62 -8.36 -12.44
C LEU A 317 12.35 -9.28 -13.43
N GLU A 318 13.19 -10.20 -12.97
CA GLU A 318 13.88 -11.16 -13.86
C GLU A 318 12.91 -12.16 -14.53
N LYS A 319 11.65 -12.21 -14.07
CA LYS A 319 10.61 -13.11 -14.59
C LYS A 319 9.56 -12.41 -15.48
N ILE A 320 9.72 -11.12 -15.84
CA ILE A 320 8.81 -10.33 -16.70
C ILE A 320 9.48 -9.81 -17.98
#